data_AF-A0A3N0Y0H6-F1
#
_entry.id   AF-A0A3N0Y0H6-F1
#
_cell.length_a   1.000
_cell.length_b   1.000
_cell.length_c   1.000
_cell.angle_alpha   90.00
_cell.angle_beta   90.00
_cell.angle_gamma   90.00
#
_symmetry.space_group_name_H-M   'P 1'
#
loop_
_entity.id
_entity.type
_entity.pdbx_description
1 polymer ?
#
loop_
_entity_poly.entity_id
_entity_poly.type
_entity_poly.pdbx_seq_one_letter_code
_entity_poly.pdbx_strand_id
1 'polypeptide(L)'
;MRGGAADRSGLIHEGDKLKEVNGVPVEDKNPEEIIPILVCIDGHQHMAQSEGAVTFKVIPGTKEEQETIDTKIFVRALFDYDPQADPAIPCKDAGLEFHRGDVLQIVSQEDDTWWQARQYSDANLRAGLIPSRQLQERRVTLQRPEVLFHLPRVSKAFGGKLRNP
;
A
#
# COMPACT_ATOMS: atom_id res chain seq x y z
N MET A 1 -0.58 -3.01 8.42
CA MET A 1 -0.69 -4.01 7.33
C MET A 1 -1.41 -5.24 7.83
N ARG A 2 -2.42 -5.69 7.09
CA ARG A 2 -3.27 -6.84 7.40
C ARG A 2 -2.46 -8.13 7.40
N GLY A 3 -2.80 -9.03 8.31
CA GLY A 3 -2.17 -10.34 8.49
C GLY A 3 -0.79 -10.31 9.16
N GLY A 4 -0.28 -9.15 9.58
CA GLY A 4 0.92 -9.02 10.43
C GLY A 4 0.65 -9.31 11.91
N ALA A 5 1.69 -9.34 12.75
CA ALA A 5 1.54 -9.64 14.18
C ALA A 5 0.64 -8.64 14.92
N ALA A 6 0.74 -7.34 14.60
CA ALA A 6 -0.09 -6.28 15.18
C ALA A 6 -1.57 -6.36 14.76
N ASP A 7 -1.83 -6.64 13.47
CA ASP A 7 -3.20 -6.81 12.96
C ASP A 7 -3.87 -8.05 13.57
N ARG A 8 -3.13 -9.15 13.69
CA ARG A 8 -3.65 -10.39 14.31
C ARG A 8 -3.85 -10.30 15.82
N SER A 9 -3.16 -9.39 16.51
CA SER A 9 -3.40 -9.20 17.94
C SER A 9 -4.66 -8.38 18.20
N GLY A 10 -5.06 -7.50 17.27
CA GLY A 10 -6.18 -6.57 17.47
C GLY A 10 -5.96 -5.58 18.61
N LEU A 11 -4.70 -5.37 19.02
CA LEU A 11 -4.35 -4.51 20.17
C LEU A 11 -3.78 -3.15 19.74
N ILE A 12 -3.35 -3.03 18.48
CA ILE A 12 -2.71 -1.83 17.96
C ILE A 12 -3.48 -1.37 16.73
N HIS A 13 -3.94 -0.13 16.78
CA HIS A 13 -4.76 0.48 15.74
C HIS A 13 -4.08 1.72 15.19
N GLU A 14 -4.47 2.10 13.98
CA GLU A 14 -4.00 3.37 13.43
C GLU A 14 -4.49 4.54 14.29
N GLY A 15 -3.58 5.46 14.59
CA GLY A 15 -3.85 6.61 15.46
C GLY A 15 -3.45 6.39 16.91
N ASP A 16 -3.12 5.17 17.31
CA ASP A 16 -2.52 4.90 18.62
C ASP A 16 -1.17 5.63 18.74
N LYS A 17 -0.98 6.35 19.86
CA LYS A 17 0.27 7.06 20.14
C LYS A 17 1.16 6.20 21.03
N LEU A 18 2.29 5.78 20.50
CA LEU A 18 3.27 4.96 21.21
C LEU A 18 4.06 5.79 22.23
N LYS A 19 4.10 5.33 23.47
CA LYS A 19 4.79 5.97 24.60
C LYS A 19 6.05 5.24 25.00
N GLU A 20 5.96 3.91 25.08
CA GLU A 20 7.08 3.05 25.46
C GLU A 20 7.10 1.76 24.64
N VAL A 21 8.30 1.25 24.38
CA VAL A 21 8.57 -0.07 23.79
C VAL A 21 9.52 -0.82 24.72
N ASN A 22 9.12 -2.00 25.20
CA ASN A 22 9.96 -2.82 26.09
C ASN A 22 10.48 -2.04 27.31
N GLY A 23 9.63 -1.17 27.87
CA GLY A 23 9.97 -0.30 29.01
C GLY A 23 10.83 0.93 28.66
N VAL A 24 11.19 1.12 27.39
CA VAL A 24 11.97 2.26 26.92
C VAL A 24 11.02 3.34 26.37
N PRO A 25 11.06 4.59 26.89
CA PRO A 25 10.31 5.70 26.32
C PRO A 25 10.70 6.01 24.87
N VAL A 26 9.73 6.34 24.03
CA VAL A 26 9.95 6.59 22.59
C VAL A 26 9.35 7.90 22.06
N GLU A 27 8.74 8.72 22.91
CA GLU A 27 8.07 9.96 22.45
C GLU A 27 8.99 10.94 21.73
N ASP A 28 10.25 11.02 22.17
CA ASP A 28 11.25 11.93 21.62
C ASP A 28 12.17 11.24 20.59
N LYS A 29 11.80 10.04 20.13
CA LYS A 29 12.62 9.24 19.21
C LYS A 29 12.01 9.20 17.82
N ASN A 30 12.89 9.18 16.83
CA ASN A 30 12.49 8.97 15.44
C ASN A 30 12.34 7.46 15.15
N PRO A 31 11.59 7.07 14.10
CA PRO A 31 11.39 5.67 13.74
C PRO A 31 12.69 4.85 13.62
N GLU A 32 13.75 5.44 13.08
CA GLU A 32 15.07 4.83 12.91
C GLU A 32 15.73 4.45 14.24
N GLU A 33 15.42 5.18 15.31
CA GLU A 33 15.90 4.90 16.67
C GLU A 33 15.02 3.88 17.39
N ILE A 34 13.76 3.75 16.98
CA ILE A 34 12.79 2.81 17.56
C ILE A 34 12.93 1.41 16.95
N ILE A 35 13.24 1.31 15.64
CA ILE A 35 13.40 0.03 14.94
C ILE A 35 14.38 -0.92 15.66
N PRO A 36 15.60 -0.48 16.06
CA PRO A 36 16.51 -1.34 16.82
C PRO A 36 15.90 -1.81 18.15
N ILE A 37 15.12 -0.99 18.85
CA ILE A 37 14.48 -1.36 20.13
C ILE A 37 13.44 -2.48 19.92
N LEU A 38 12.77 -2.49 18.76
CA LEU A 38 11.85 -3.55 18.35
C LEU A 38 12.56 -4.84 17.94
N VAL A 39 13.77 -4.74 17.39
CA VAL A 39 14.56 -5.85 16.83
C VAL A 39 15.55 -6.44 17.84
N CYS A 40 15.96 -5.67 18.87
CA CYS A 40 16.84 -6.08 19.97
C CYS A 40 16.13 -7.04 20.93
N ILE A 41 15.81 -8.23 20.44
CA ILE A 41 15.55 -9.42 21.26
C ILE A 41 16.86 -10.23 21.41
N ASP A 42 17.85 -10.02 20.53
CA ASP A 42 19.11 -10.76 20.57
C ASP A 42 20.31 -9.86 20.92
N GLY A 43 20.66 -9.82 22.21
CA GLY A 43 22.09 -9.98 22.52
C GLY A 43 22.75 -9.08 23.57
N HIS A 44 22.31 -7.86 23.89
CA HIS A 44 23.02 -7.03 24.89
C HIS A 44 22.09 -6.32 25.88
N GLN A 45 21.99 -6.94 27.07
CA GLN A 45 21.86 -6.34 28.39
C GLN A 45 21.00 -5.07 28.51
N HIS A 46 19.68 -5.18 28.38
CA HIS A 46 18.77 -4.37 29.21
C HIS A 46 17.59 -5.24 29.67
N MET A 47 17.44 -5.28 30.99
CA MET A 47 16.54 -6.16 31.74
C MET A 47 15.07 -5.91 31.39
N ALA A 48 14.42 -6.88 30.74
CA ALA A 48 13.00 -7.20 30.93
C ALA A 48 12.65 -8.53 30.23
N GLN A 49 12.81 -9.63 30.97
CA GLN A 49 12.05 -10.90 31.00
C GLN A 49 11.05 -11.32 29.89
N SER A 50 11.22 -10.99 28.61
CA SER A 50 10.38 -11.58 27.56
C SER A 50 11.20 -12.15 26.43
N GLU A 51 11.47 -13.45 26.51
CA GLU A 51 11.78 -14.28 25.35
C GLU A 51 10.67 -14.09 24.30
N GLY A 52 10.93 -13.30 23.26
CA GLY A 52 10.07 -13.17 22.08
C GLY A 52 8.82 -12.28 22.20
N ALA A 53 8.50 -11.69 23.36
CA ALA A 53 7.34 -10.79 23.48
C ALA A 53 7.75 -9.31 23.49
N VAL A 54 7.13 -8.52 22.60
CA VAL A 54 7.27 -7.06 22.53
C VAL A 54 6.14 -6.42 23.31
N THR A 55 6.46 -5.50 24.22
CA THR A 55 5.47 -4.78 25.03
C THR A 55 5.37 -3.32 24.61
N PHE A 56 4.14 -2.82 24.53
CA PHE A 56 3.86 -1.43 24.16
C PHE A 56 3.02 -0.76 25.24
N LYS A 57 3.37 0.48 25.59
CA LYS A 57 2.43 1.42 26.22
C LYS A 57 1.96 2.40 25.17
N VAL A 58 0.64 2.47 24.97
CA VAL A 58 0.01 3.33 23.97
C VAL A 58 -1.08 4.20 24.59
N ILE A 59 -1.30 5.37 24.00
CA ILE A 59 -2.55 6.11 24.18
C ILE A 59 -3.46 5.73 23.01
N PRO A 60 -4.65 5.15 23.26
CA PRO A 60 -5.58 4.76 22.20
C PRO A 60 -5.96 5.94 21.31
N GLY A 61 -5.93 5.71 19.99
CA GLY A 61 -6.44 6.64 19.00
C GLY A 61 -7.97 6.62 18.93
N THR A 62 -8.57 7.75 18.56
CA THR A 62 -9.98 7.81 18.21
C THR A 62 -10.13 7.51 16.71
N LYS A 63 -10.33 6.25 16.35
CA LYS A 63 -10.81 5.88 15.01
C LYS A 63 -12.00 4.94 15.15
N GLU A 64 -13.02 5.21 14.36
CA GLU A 64 -14.12 4.28 14.13
C GLU A 64 -13.64 3.26 13.10
N GLU A 65 -13.56 1.99 13.51
CA GLU A 65 -13.28 0.91 12.56
C GLU A 65 -14.52 0.66 11.70
N GLN A 66 -14.39 0.86 10.39
CA GLN A 66 -15.42 0.45 9.45
C GLN A 66 -15.36 -1.07 9.30
N GLU A 67 -16.40 -1.77 9.74
CA GLU A 67 -16.55 -3.21 9.48
C GLU A 67 -16.53 -3.43 7.95
N THR A 68 -15.48 -4.07 7.45
CA THR A 68 -15.36 -4.36 6.02
C THR A 68 -16.13 -5.65 5.70
N ILE A 69 -17.06 -5.55 4.77
CA ILE A 69 -17.79 -6.71 4.24
C ILE A 69 -16.77 -7.62 3.54
N ASP A 70 -16.69 -8.89 3.98
CA ASP A 70 -15.71 -9.90 3.53
C ASP A 70 -15.96 -10.38 2.09
N THR A 71 -15.89 -9.46 1.14
CA THR A 71 -15.96 -9.76 -0.29
C THR A 71 -14.54 -9.93 -0.80
N LYS A 72 -14.16 -11.18 -1.10
CA LYS A 72 -12.84 -11.48 -1.67
C LYS A 72 -12.76 -10.98 -3.11
N ILE A 73 -11.92 -9.97 -3.33
CA ILE A 73 -11.66 -9.40 -4.66
C ILE A 73 -10.32 -9.94 -5.17
N PHE A 74 -10.30 -10.42 -6.42
CA PHE A 74 -9.08 -10.82 -7.11
C PHE A 74 -8.90 -9.98 -8.37
N VAL A 75 -7.68 -9.52 -8.60
CA VAL A 75 -7.31 -8.71 -9.76
C VAL A 75 -6.16 -9.37 -10.51
N ARG A 76 -6.06 -9.08 -11.81
CA ARG A 76 -4.91 -9.47 -12.62
C ARG A 76 -4.06 -8.25 -12.94
N ALA A 77 -2.76 -8.33 -12.65
CA ALA A 77 -1.81 -7.26 -12.94
C ALA A 77 -1.66 -7.06 -14.46
N LEU A 78 -1.72 -5.80 -14.91
CA LEU A 78 -1.58 -5.43 -16.32
C LEU A 78 -0.24 -4.76 -16.64
N PHE A 79 0.61 -4.59 -15.63
CA PHE A 79 1.93 -3.97 -15.68
C PHE A 79 2.81 -4.63 -14.61
N ASP A 80 4.12 -4.38 -14.69
CA ASP A 80 5.10 -4.83 -13.70
C ASP A 80 5.30 -3.75 -12.64
N TYR A 81 5.50 -4.15 -11.39
CA TYR A 81 5.71 -3.23 -10.27
C TYR A 81 6.87 -3.69 -9.40
N ASP A 82 7.91 -2.87 -9.36
CA ASP A 82 9.06 -3.01 -8.46
C ASP A 82 8.96 -1.94 -7.34
N PRO A 83 8.71 -2.32 -6.08
CA PRO A 83 8.64 -1.38 -4.96
C PRO A 83 9.99 -0.75 -4.63
N GLN A 84 11.12 -1.37 -4.99
CA GLN A 84 12.45 -0.81 -4.74
C GLN A 84 12.74 0.38 -5.66
N ALA A 85 12.21 0.34 -6.87
CA ALA A 85 12.30 1.42 -7.85
C ALA A 85 11.26 2.54 -7.66
N ASP A 86 10.24 2.36 -6.81
CA ASP A 86 9.19 3.35 -6.59
C ASP A 86 9.57 4.36 -5.49
N PRO A 87 9.80 5.65 -5.79
CA PRO A 87 10.14 6.65 -4.79
C PRO A 87 8.94 7.11 -3.96
N ALA A 88 7.70 6.80 -4.38
CA ALA A 88 6.49 7.26 -3.71
C ALA A 88 5.95 6.26 -2.67
N ILE A 89 6.49 5.05 -2.60
CA ILE A 89 6.05 4.04 -1.62
C ILE A 89 6.45 4.49 -0.20
N PRO A 90 5.54 4.42 0.78
CA PRO A 90 5.83 4.87 2.15
C PRO A 90 6.88 4.00 2.85
N CYS A 91 6.94 2.70 2.52
CA CYS A 91 7.93 1.76 3.06
C CYS A 91 8.23 0.69 2.00
N LYS A 92 9.47 0.66 1.50
CA LYS A 92 9.87 -0.27 0.43
C LYS A 92 9.74 -1.73 0.85
N ASP A 93 10.08 -2.05 2.10
CA ASP A 93 9.98 -3.41 2.67
C ASP A 93 8.54 -3.88 2.89
N ALA A 94 7.57 -2.96 2.80
CA ALA A 94 6.15 -3.27 2.82
C ALA A 94 5.58 -3.51 1.42
N GLY A 95 6.32 -3.21 0.35
CA GLY A 95 5.86 -3.35 -1.02
C GLY A 95 5.72 -4.81 -1.45
N LEU A 96 4.67 -5.09 -2.22
CA LEU A 96 4.48 -6.36 -2.90
C LEU A 96 4.90 -6.22 -4.36
N GLU A 97 6.04 -6.80 -4.71
CA GLU A 97 6.46 -6.92 -6.11
C GLU A 97 5.52 -7.85 -6.87
N PHE A 98 5.20 -7.48 -8.11
CA PHE A 98 4.41 -8.32 -9.02
C PHE A 98 4.75 -8.04 -10.48
N HIS A 99 4.44 -9.02 -11.32
CA HIS A 99 4.61 -8.96 -12.75
C HIS A 99 3.27 -8.96 -13.47
N ARG A 100 3.27 -8.46 -14.70
CA ARG A 100 2.13 -8.51 -15.60
C ARG A 100 1.63 -9.95 -15.76
N GLY A 101 0.34 -10.14 -15.51
CA GLY A 101 -0.32 -11.45 -15.58
C GLY A 101 -0.54 -12.08 -14.21
N ASP A 102 0.16 -11.64 -13.17
CA ASP A 102 -0.03 -12.13 -11.81
C ASP A 102 -1.46 -11.89 -11.31
N VAL A 103 -1.97 -12.82 -10.51
CA VAL A 103 -3.28 -12.69 -9.86
C VAL A 103 -3.05 -12.36 -8.39
N LEU A 104 -3.60 -11.22 -7.98
CA LEU A 104 -3.45 -10.68 -6.63
C LEU A 104 -4.82 -10.71 -5.94
N GLN A 105 -4.85 -11.17 -4.70
CA GLN A 105 -6.00 -11.00 -3.83
C GLN A 105 -5.91 -9.64 -3.14
N ILE A 106 -6.95 -8.83 -3.30
CA ILE A 106 -7.07 -7.55 -2.59
C ILE A 106 -7.54 -7.82 -1.17
N VAL A 107 -6.82 -7.29 -0.19
CA VAL A 107 -7.06 -7.44 1.25
C VAL A 107 -7.66 -6.18 1.85
N SER A 108 -7.22 -4.99 1.42
CA SER A 108 -7.84 -3.71 1.80
C SER A 108 -7.65 -2.66 0.71
N GLN A 109 -8.68 -1.83 0.52
CA GLN A 109 -8.72 -0.69 -0.39
C GLN A 109 -9.00 0.63 0.36
N GLU A 110 -8.82 0.64 1.68
CA GLU A 110 -9.12 1.81 2.54
C GLU A 110 -8.29 3.05 2.18
N ASP A 111 -7.06 2.86 1.70
CA ASP A 111 -6.21 3.93 1.21
C ASP A 111 -6.39 4.13 -0.30
N ASP A 112 -6.65 5.36 -0.72
CA ASP A 112 -6.87 5.74 -2.12
C ASP A 112 -5.64 5.56 -3.02
N THR A 113 -4.43 5.49 -2.44
CA THR A 113 -3.14 5.46 -3.13
C THR A 113 -2.44 4.11 -3.03
N TRP A 114 -2.53 3.43 -1.89
CA TRP A 114 -1.79 2.20 -1.60
C TRP A 114 -2.71 1.09 -1.08
N TRP A 115 -3.06 0.16 -1.95
CA TRP A 115 -3.87 -0.99 -1.56
C TRP A 115 -3.02 -2.07 -0.89
N GLN A 116 -3.65 -2.84 -0.01
CA GLN A 116 -3.03 -4.02 0.57
C GLN A 116 -3.48 -5.25 -0.20
N ALA A 117 -2.53 -6.04 -0.68
CA ALA A 117 -2.78 -7.24 -1.46
C ALA A 117 -1.82 -8.37 -1.07
N ARG A 118 -2.12 -9.57 -1.55
CA ARG A 118 -1.23 -10.72 -1.47
C ARG A 118 -1.28 -11.51 -2.76
N GLN A 119 -0.20 -12.22 -3.10
CA GLN A 119 -0.23 -13.14 -4.23
C GLN A 119 -1.20 -14.28 -3.96
N TYR A 120 -1.98 -14.66 -4.97
CA TYR A 120 -2.95 -15.75 -4.84
C TYR A 120 -2.30 -17.09 -4.46
N SER A 121 -1.07 -17.32 -4.91
CA SER A 121 -0.31 -18.56 -4.69
C SER A 121 0.50 -18.59 -3.39
N ASP A 122 0.56 -17.49 -2.64
CA ASP A 122 1.42 -17.41 -1.46
C ASP A 122 0.68 -17.86 -0.19
N ALA A 123 1.35 -18.69 0.61
CA ALA A 123 0.90 -19.10 1.94
C ALA A 123 1.10 -18.01 2.99
N ASN A 124 1.84 -16.95 2.67
CA ASN A 124 2.12 -15.85 3.57
C ASN A 124 0.83 -15.07 3.89
N LEU A 125 0.53 -14.95 5.17
CA LEU A 125 -0.68 -14.27 5.65
C LEU A 125 -0.54 -12.74 5.60
N ARG A 126 0.69 -12.21 5.57
CA ARG A 126 0.97 -10.77 5.56
C ARG A 126 0.69 -10.18 4.18
N ALA A 127 -0.18 -9.19 4.12
CA ALA A 127 -0.37 -8.38 2.92
C ALA A 127 0.84 -7.46 2.69
N GLY A 128 1.10 -7.14 1.42
CA GLY A 128 2.02 -6.08 1.00
C GLY A 128 1.30 -4.97 0.25
N LEU A 129 1.97 -3.83 0.10
CA LEU A 129 1.45 -2.65 -0.56
C LEU A 129 1.60 -2.75 -2.08
N ILE A 130 0.52 -2.44 -2.80
CA ILE A 130 0.51 -2.26 -4.25
C ILE A 130 -0.06 -0.89 -4.59
N PRO A 131 0.37 -0.26 -5.70
CA PRO A 131 -0.25 0.98 -6.16
C PRO A 131 -1.73 0.76 -6.44
N SER A 132 -2.58 1.65 -5.93
CA SER A 132 -4.01 1.62 -6.22
C SER A 132 -4.30 1.87 -7.69
N ARG A 133 -5.52 1.52 -8.12
CA ARG A 133 -6.00 1.89 -9.45
C ARG A 133 -5.91 3.40 -9.70
N GLN A 134 -6.30 4.21 -8.73
CA GLN A 134 -6.28 5.68 -8.86
C GLN A 134 -4.85 6.21 -8.99
N LEU A 135 -3.92 5.72 -8.17
CA LEU A 135 -2.52 6.11 -8.24
C LEU A 135 -1.92 5.76 -9.61
N GLN A 136 -2.23 4.56 -10.11
CA GLN A 136 -1.76 4.12 -11.42
C GLN A 136 -2.37 4.94 -12.57
N GLU A 137 -3.67 5.25 -12.52
CA GLU A 137 -4.32 6.10 -13.53
C GLU A 137 -3.70 7.51 -13.58
N ARG A 138 -3.37 8.10 -12.42
CA ARG A 138 -2.66 9.38 -12.35
C ARG A 138 -1.26 9.30 -12.98
N ARG A 139 -0.49 8.26 -12.69
CA ARG A 139 0.84 8.02 -13.29
C ARG A 139 0.78 7.92 -14.81
N VAL A 140 -0.17 7.13 -15.33
CA VAL A 140 -0.37 6.96 -16.78
C VAL A 140 -0.81 8.26 -17.45
N THR A 141 -1.67 9.05 -16.80
CA THR A 141 -2.15 10.33 -17.33
C THR A 141 -1.02 11.34 -17.46
N LEU A 142 -0.15 11.44 -16.45
CA LEU A 142 1.01 12.34 -16.47
C LEU A 142 2.08 11.93 -17.49
N GLN A 143 2.18 10.63 -17.82
CA GLN A 143 3.12 10.14 -18.81
C GLN A 143 2.60 10.21 -20.26
N ARG A 144 1.31 10.47 -20.48
CA ARG A 144 0.76 10.61 -21.84
C ARG A 144 1.23 11.92 -22.47
N PRO A 145 1.91 11.89 -23.64
CA PRO A 145 2.17 13.10 -24.41
C PRO A 145 0.85 13.78 -24.80
N GLU A 146 0.74 15.10 -24.67
CA GLU A 146 -0.47 15.88 -25.00
C GLU A 146 -0.98 15.67 -26.44
N VAL A 147 -0.15 15.14 -27.33
CA VAL A 147 -0.39 14.96 -28.77
C VAL A 147 -1.57 14.02 -29.08
N LEU A 148 -2.04 13.21 -28.13
CA LEU A 148 -3.20 12.33 -28.30
C LEU A 148 -4.56 12.99 -28.01
N PHE A 149 -4.60 14.22 -27.47
CA PHE A 149 -5.85 14.94 -27.23
C PHE A 149 -6.41 15.65 -28.48
N HIS A 150 -5.73 15.54 -29.62
CA HIS A 150 -6.20 16.11 -30.89
C HIS A 150 -6.63 14.97 -31.81
N LEU A 151 -7.88 14.52 -31.67
CA LEU A 151 -8.56 13.85 -32.77
C LEU A 151 -8.44 14.77 -34.01
N PRO A 152 -8.02 14.25 -35.18
CA PRO A 152 -8.04 15.06 -36.39
C PRO A 152 -9.50 15.49 -36.59
N ARG A 153 -9.74 16.81 -36.64
CA ARG A 153 -11.01 17.33 -37.15
C ARG A 153 -11.22 16.67 -38.51
N VAL A 154 -12.30 15.89 -38.65
CA VAL A 154 -12.72 15.35 -39.94
C VAL A 154 -12.96 16.54 -40.86
N SER A 155 -11.99 16.85 -41.72
CA SER A 155 -12.14 17.80 -42.81
C SER A 155 -13.17 17.19 -43.77
N LYS A 156 -14.39 17.72 -43.75
CA LYS A 156 -15.46 17.34 -44.65
C LYS A 156 -15.08 17.84 -46.06
N ALA A 157 -14.40 17.01 -46.84
CA ALA A 157 -14.19 17.22 -48.26
C ALA A 157 -15.18 16.33 -49.04
N PHE A 158 -16.23 16.94 -49.59
CA PHE A 158 -16.93 16.39 -50.76
C PHE A 158 -17.33 17.55 -51.65
N GLY A 159 -16.55 17.74 -52.72
CA GLY A 159 -16.99 18.47 -53.90
C GLY A 159 -17.98 17.62 -54.71
N GLY A 160 -18.77 18.27 -55.56
CA GLY A 160 -19.62 17.54 -56.50
C GLY A 160 -20.76 18.38 -57.07
N LYS A 161 -20.49 19.01 -58.20
CA LYS A 161 -21.38 19.81 -59.05
C LYS A 161 -22.43 18.90 -59.72
N LEU A 162 -23.73 19.20 -59.62
CA LEU A 162 -24.75 18.66 -60.54
C LEU A 162 -25.77 19.75 -60.92
N ARG A 163 -26.23 19.63 -62.16
CA ARG A 163 -26.71 20.65 -63.10
C ARG A 163 -28.19 20.40 -63.40
N ASN A 164 -29.03 21.45 -63.34
CA ASN A 164 -30.34 21.68 -64.03
C ASN A 164 -31.46 20.64 -63.86
N PRO A 165 -32.72 20.86 -64.31
CA PRO A 165 -33.24 21.63 -65.46
C PRO A 165 -33.30 23.16 -65.28
#